data_AF-A0A0J7K0Z1-F1
#
_entry.id   AF-A0A0J7K0Z1-F1
#
_cell.length_a   1.000
_cell.length_b   1.000
_cell.length_c   1.000
_cell.angle_alpha   90.00
_cell.angle_beta   90.00
_cell.angle_gamma   90.00
#
_symmetry.space_group_name_H-M   'P 1'
#
loop_
_entity.id
_entity.type
_entity.pdbx_description
1 polymer ?
#
loop_
_entity_poly.entity_id
_entity_poly.type
_entity_poly.pdbx_seq_one_letter_code
_entity_poly.pdbx_strand_id
1 'polypeptide(L)'
;MTTVHFLDINSDGLKATIIEQCSIWQQKLTALLLRMTDAMVDHIYHYIAENSTKIMKEPTDLISMQSALQLFERLTAEIPKEEEEFPKIQEQFQTLGKSLNVFSVLNKKVDAS
;
A
#
# COMPACT_ATOMS: atom_id res chain seq x y z
N MET A 1 -35.55 12.35 -9.16
CA MET A 1 -36.36 13.09 -10.13
C MET A 1 -36.19 14.57 -9.87
N THR A 2 -35.72 15.32 -10.86
CA THR A 2 -35.68 16.79 -10.80
C THR A 2 -36.64 17.28 -11.86
N THR A 3 -37.81 17.77 -11.44
CA THR A 3 -38.85 18.23 -12.35
C THR A 3 -38.59 19.67 -12.76
N VAL A 4 -38.38 19.90 -14.05
CA VAL A 4 -38.36 21.24 -14.64
C VAL A 4 -39.58 21.40 -15.52
N HIS A 5 -40.47 22.27 -15.05
CA HIS A 5 -41.70 22.77 -15.66
C HIS A 5 -42.73 21.72 -16.15
N PHE A 6 -42.42 20.70 -16.95
CA PHE A 6 -43.35 19.61 -17.33
C PHE A 6 -42.68 18.29 -17.81
N LEU A 7 -41.36 18.12 -17.63
CA LEU A 7 -40.62 16.94 -18.10
C LEU A 7 -40.05 16.14 -16.94
N ASP A 8 -40.33 14.84 -16.91
CA ASP A 8 -39.59 13.87 -16.09
C ASP A 8 -38.31 13.48 -16.81
N ILE A 9 -37.17 13.94 -16.28
CA ILE A 9 -35.86 13.57 -16.79
C ILE A 9 -35.42 12.30 -16.06
N ASN A 10 -35.40 11.18 -16.77
CA ASN A 10 -34.74 9.96 -16.30
C ASN A 10 -33.21 10.15 -16.43
N SER A 11 -32.53 10.28 -15.28
CA SER A 11 -31.07 10.42 -15.19
C SER A 11 -30.35 9.14 -14.77
N ASP A 12 -31.06 8.00 -14.71
CA ASP A 12 -30.53 6.74 -14.21
C ASP A 12 -29.36 6.24 -15.07
N GLY A 13 -29.44 6.41 -16.40
CA GLY A 13 -28.33 6.09 -17.31
C GLY A 13 -27.06 6.90 -17.02
N LEU A 14 -27.18 8.20 -16.74
CA LEU A 14 -26.04 9.03 -16.37
C LEU A 14 -25.47 8.62 -15.01
N LYS A 15 -26.34 8.34 -14.04
CA LYS A 15 -25.95 7.87 -12.72
C LYS A 15 -25.20 6.54 -12.81
N ALA A 16 -25.66 5.60 -13.63
CA ALA A 16 -25.02 4.31 -13.86
C ALA A 16 -23.61 4.49 -14.45
N THR A 17 -23.46 5.29 -15.50
CA THR A 17 -22.14 5.57 -16.12
C THR A 17 -21.17 6.20 -15.13
N ILE A 18 -21.63 7.15 -14.29
CA ILE A 18 -20.76 7.77 -13.27
C ILE A 18 -20.29 6.73 -12.26
N ILE A 19 -21.21 5.88 -11.78
CA ILE A 19 -20.87 4.81 -10.81
C ILE A 19 -19.85 3.84 -11.42
N GLU A 20 -20.03 3.45 -12.68
CA GLU A 20 -19.09 2.58 -13.40
C GLU A 20 -17.70 3.23 -13.48
N GLN A 21 -17.60 4.49 -13.88
CA GLN A 21 -16.32 5.19 -13.94
C GLN A 21 -15.67 5.32 -12.56
N CYS A 22 -16.43 5.63 -11.51
CA CYS A 22 -15.93 5.63 -10.14
C CYS A 22 -15.39 4.26 -9.73
N SER A 23 -16.08 3.16 -10.09
CA SER A 23 -15.63 1.80 -9.81
C SER A 23 -14.29 1.49 -10.49
N ILE A 24 -14.13 1.87 -11.76
CA ILE A 24 -12.87 1.67 -12.50
C ILE A 24 -11.72 2.41 -11.82
N TRP A 25 -11.92 3.68 -11.46
CA TRP A 25 -10.90 4.47 -10.79
C TRP A 25 -10.56 3.94 -9.40
N GLN A 26 -11.57 3.50 -8.65
CA GLN A 26 -11.36 2.86 -7.35
C GLN A 26 -10.51 1.60 -7.47
N GLN A 27 -10.81 0.71 -8.44
CA GLN A 27 -10.01 -0.50 -8.69
C GLN A 27 -8.55 -0.17 -9.03
N LYS A 28 -8.33 0.81 -9.92
CA LYS A 28 -6.98 1.27 -10.29
C LYS A 28 -6.20 1.81 -9.09
N LEU A 29 -6.84 2.62 -8.26
CA LEU A 29 -6.21 3.21 -7.07
C LEU A 29 -5.89 2.13 -6.04
N THR A 30 -6.81 1.20 -5.78
CA THR A 30 -6.57 0.07 -4.87
C THR A 30 -5.44 -0.83 -5.35
N ALA A 31 -5.37 -1.13 -6.65
CA ALA A 31 -4.27 -1.92 -7.22
C ALA A 31 -2.91 -1.20 -7.11
N LEU A 32 -2.88 0.11 -7.35
CA LEU A 32 -1.66 0.91 -7.18
C LEU A 32 -1.22 0.93 -5.71
N LEU A 33 -2.16 1.16 -4.79
CA LEU A 33 -1.89 1.18 -3.37
C LEU A 33 -1.32 -0.16 -2.89
N LEU A 34 -1.93 -1.27 -3.30
CA LEU A 34 -1.45 -2.62 -3.00
C LEU A 34 0.00 -2.81 -3.48
N ARG A 35 0.28 -2.48 -4.74
CA ARG A 35 1.65 -2.58 -5.29
C ARG A 35 2.67 -1.74 -4.52
N MET A 36 2.28 -0.55 -4.06
CA MET A 36 3.15 0.29 -3.25
C MET A 36 3.40 -0.33 -1.87
N THR A 37 2.36 -0.87 -1.23
CA THR A 37 2.49 -1.58 0.05
C THR A 37 3.38 -2.81 -0.08
N ASP A 38 3.21 -3.60 -1.13
CA ASP A 38 4.06 -4.77 -1.42
C ASP A 38 5.52 -4.35 -1.57
N ALA A 39 5.79 -3.29 -2.33
CA ALA A 39 7.16 -2.79 -2.50
C ALA A 39 7.80 -2.30 -1.18
N MET A 40 7.02 -1.68 -0.29
CA MET A 40 7.51 -1.28 1.03
C MET A 40 7.87 -2.49 1.89
N VAL A 41 7.02 -3.52 1.88
CA VAL A 41 7.25 -4.77 2.62
C VAL A 41 8.48 -5.51 2.06
N ASP A 42 8.57 -5.64 0.74
CA ASP A 42 9.69 -6.26 0.06
C ASP A 42 11.01 -5.55 0.37
N HIS A 43 11.01 -4.22 0.41
CA HIS A 43 12.18 -3.43 0.79
C HIS A 43 12.70 -3.83 2.18
N ILE A 44 11.83 -3.90 3.19
CA ILE A 44 12.21 -4.28 4.56
C ILE A 44 12.74 -5.71 4.60
N TYR A 45 12.08 -6.66 3.93
CA TYR A 45 12.56 -8.05 3.88
C TYR A 45 13.93 -8.17 3.21
N HIS A 46 14.15 -7.51 2.07
CA HIS A 46 15.45 -7.53 1.39
C HIS A 46 16.54 -6.88 2.24
N TYR A 47 16.24 -5.71 2.82
CA TYR A 47 17.16 -5.00 3.72
C TYR A 47 17.60 -5.90 4.88
N ILE A 48 16.66 -6.57 5.57
CA ILE A 48 16.99 -7.46 6.68
C ILE A 48 17.79 -8.66 6.17
N ALA A 49 17.31 -9.38 5.15
CA ALA A 49 17.95 -10.61 4.68
C ALA A 49 19.40 -10.38 4.22
N GLU A 50 19.65 -9.31 3.45
CA GLU A 50 20.98 -8.98 2.97
C GLU A 50 21.92 -8.58 4.11
N ASN A 51 21.46 -7.73 5.02
CA ASN A 51 22.31 -7.21 6.09
C ASN A 51 22.54 -8.25 7.20
N SER A 52 21.56 -9.10 7.52
CA SER A 52 21.73 -10.23 8.43
C SER A 52 22.80 -11.19 7.94
N THR A 53 22.82 -11.50 6.64
CA THR A 53 23.86 -12.37 6.06
C THR A 53 25.26 -11.75 6.19
N LYS A 54 25.37 -10.44 5.95
CA LYS A 54 26.65 -9.71 6.01
C LYS A 54 27.16 -9.56 7.46
N ILE A 55 26.28 -9.24 8.41
CA ILE A 55 26.65 -8.99 9.81
C ILE A 55 26.96 -10.27 10.59
N MET A 56 26.36 -11.41 10.21
CA MET A 56 26.62 -12.71 10.84
C MET A 56 27.95 -13.35 10.42
N LYS A 57 28.62 -12.81 9.39
CA LYS A 57 29.89 -13.35 8.91
C LYS A 57 31.00 -13.00 9.90
N GLU A 58 31.61 -14.03 10.50
CA GLU A 58 32.73 -13.85 11.41
C GLU A 58 33.96 -13.27 10.66
N PRO A 59 34.57 -12.19 11.17
CA PRO A 59 35.78 -11.63 10.60
C PRO A 59 37.00 -12.52 10.91
N THR A 60 37.82 -12.81 9.90
CA THR A 60 38.99 -13.69 9.99
C THR A 60 40.32 -12.95 10.12
N ASP A 61 40.31 -11.64 9.91
CA ASP A 61 41.47 -10.76 9.93
C ASP A 61 41.09 -9.33 10.32
N LEU A 62 42.09 -8.50 10.61
CA LEU A 62 41.88 -7.11 11.08
C LEU A 62 41.10 -6.24 10.08
N ILE A 63 41.26 -6.46 8.77
CA ILE A 63 40.58 -5.68 7.73
C ILE A 63 39.09 -6.04 7.70
N SER A 64 38.79 -7.34 7.72
CA SER A 64 37.41 -7.83 7.81
C SER A 64 36.73 -7.42 9.11
N MET A 65 37.47 -7.37 10.23
CA MET A 65 36.96 -6.90 11.53
C MET A 65 36.58 -5.42 11.48
N GLN A 66 37.43 -4.57 10.91
CA GLN A 66 37.11 -3.14 10.75
C GLN A 66 35.87 -2.94 9.88
N SER A 67 35.74 -3.71 8.81
CA SER A 67 34.58 -3.67 7.92
C SER A 67 33.29 -4.10 8.64
N ALA A 68 33.37 -5.13 9.50
CA ALA A 68 32.23 -5.60 10.29
C ALA A 68 31.77 -4.56 11.33
N LEU A 69 32.71 -3.86 11.98
CA LEU A 69 32.39 -2.78 12.93
C LEU A 69 31.71 -1.59 12.23
N GLN A 70 32.23 -1.16 11.07
CA GLN A 70 31.60 -0.10 10.27
C GLN A 70 30.19 -0.48 9.81
N LEU A 71 30.01 -1.74 9.39
CA LEU A 71 28.70 -2.27 9.03
C LEU A 71 27.75 -2.23 10.24
N PHE A 72 28.20 -2.68 11.40
CA PHE A 72 27.42 -2.67 12.63
C PHE A 72 26.96 -1.26 13.02
N GLU A 73 27.88 -0.29 13.02
CA GLU A 73 27.58 1.11 13.33
C GLU A 73 26.55 1.69 12.36
N ARG A 74 26.74 1.46 11.05
CA ARG A 74 25.79 1.89 10.02
C ARG A 74 24.41 1.29 10.24
N LEU A 75 24.32 -0.03 10.41
CA LEU A 75 23.02 -0.70 10.60
C LEU A 75 22.32 -0.20 11.87
N THR A 76 23.07 0.00 12.95
CA THR A 76 22.53 0.53 14.21
C THR A 76 21.96 1.94 14.02
N ALA A 77 22.62 2.79 13.24
CA ALA A 77 22.14 4.13 12.91
C ALA A 77 20.92 4.11 11.97
N GLU A 78 20.78 3.09 11.13
CA GLU A 78 19.67 2.93 10.19
C GLU A 78 18.39 2.36 10.86
N ILE A 79 18.49 1.67 12.01
CA ILE A 79 17.34 1.05 12.70
C ILE A 79 16.13 2.01 12.83
N PRO A 80 16.26 3.23 13.38
CA PRO A 80 15.10 4.09 13.59
C PRO A 80 14.41 4.48 12.28
N LYS A 81 15.19 4.64 11.21
CA LYS A 81 14.69 4.98 9.88
C LYS A 81 13.90 3.81 9.28
N GLU A 82 14.43 2.60 9.37
CA GLU A 82 13.74 1.41 8.84
C GLU A 82 12.52 1.05 9.70
N GLU A 83 12.55 1.32 11.02
CA GLU A 83 11.40 1.13 11.90
C GLU A 83 10.24 2.09 11.58
N GLU A 84 10.52 3.27 11.03
CA GLU A 84 9.50 4.24 10.62
C GLU A 84 8.60 3.71 9.48
N GLU A 85 9.05 2.71 8.74
CA GLU A 85 8.26 2.10 7.68
C GLU A 85 7.15 1.18 8.21
N PHE A 86 7.30 0.57 9.40
CA PHE A 86 6.27 -0.34 9.93
C PHE A 86 4.91 0.33 10.17
N PRO A 87 4.83 1.51 10.84
CA PRO A 87 3.56 2.21 10.98
C PRO A 87 2.95 2.60 9.64
N LYS A 88 3.76 3.02 8.66
CA LYS A 88 3.30 3.38 7.31
C LYS A 88 2.69 2.17 6.61
N ILE A 89 3.37 1.02 6.65
CA ILE A 89 2.87 -0.24 6.10
C ILE A 89 1.53 -0.61 6.77
N GLN A 90 1.45 -0.51 8.10
CA GLN A 90 0.22 -0.81 8.84
C GLN A 90 -0.95 0.11 8.41
N GLU A 91 -0.72 1.40 8.27
CA GLU A 91 -1.72 2.36 7.80
C GLU A 91 -2.22 2.03 6.38
N GLN A 92 -1.30 1.65 5.48
CA GLN A 92 -1.66 1.28 4.11
C GLN A 92 -2.52 0.02 4.09
N PHE A 93 -2.21 -1.01 4.89
CA PHE A 93 -3.05 -2.19 5.03
C PHE A 93 -4.44 -1.88 5.60
N GLN A 94 -4.53 -1.00 6.60
CA GLN A 94 -5.82 -0.55 7.12
C GLN A 94 -6.65 0.17 6.05
N THR A 95 -6.01 1.00 5.24
CA THR A 95 -6.65 1.71 4.12
C THR A 95 -7.13 0.75 3.05
N LEU A 96 -6.30 -0.21 2.63
CA LEU A 96 -6.68 -1.28 1.71
C LEU A 96 -7.88 -2.09 2.21
N GLY A 97 -7.88 -2.46 3.50
CA GLY A 97 -8.99 -3.18 4.13
C GLY A 97 -10.30 -2.38 4.10
N LYS A 98 -10.25 -1.07 4.37
CA LYS A 98 -11.41 -0.18 4.25
C LYS A 98 -11.92 -0.09 2.80
N SER A 99 -11.03 0.07 1.82
CA SER A 99 -11.39 0.20 0.40
C SER A 99 -12.06 -1.05 -0.17
N LEU A 100 -11.61 -2.25 0.22
CA LEU A 100 -12.22 -3.52 -0.17
C LEU A 100 -13.64 -3.67 0.41
N ASN A 101 -13.84 -3.24 1.66
CA ASN A 101 -15.16 -3.26 2.29
C ASN A 101 -16.14 -2.30 1.59
N VAL A 102 -15.70 -1.10 1.21
CA VAL A 102 -16.53 -0.13 0.47
C VAL A 102 -16.92 -0.66 -0.91
N PHE A 103 -16.02 -1.35 -1.61
CA PHE A 103 -16.32 -2.00 -2.89
C PHE A 103 -17.49 -2.99 -2.76
N SER A 104 -17.50 -3.81 -1.70
CA SER A 104 -18.59 -4.76 -1.45
C SER A 104 -19.96 -4.08 -1.22
N VAL A 105 -19.96 -2.89 -0.63
CA VAL A 105 -21.18 -2.11 -0.34
C VAL A 105 -21.69 -1.39 -1.59
N LEU A 106 -20.79 -0.87 -2.43
CA LEU A 106 -21.17 -0.21 -3.68
C LEU A 106 -21.72 -1.21 -4.70
N ASN A 107 -21.11 -2.40 -4.82
CA ASN A 107 -21.59 -3.42 -5.75
C ASN A 107 -23.02 -3.88 -5.39
N LYS A 108 -23.29 -4.09 -4.10
CA LYS A 108 -24.65 -4.42 -3.61
C LYS A 108 -25.70 -3.34 -3.89
N LYS A 109 -25.31 -2.07 -4.04
CA LYS A 109 -26.24 -0.98 -4.38
C LYS A 109 -26.52 -0.87 -5.88
N VAL A 110 -25.57 -1.31 -6.72
CA VAL A 110 -25.75 -1.35 -8.18
C VAL A 110 -26.71 -2.48 -8.56
N ASP A 111 -26.60 -3.65 -7.92
CA ASP A 111 -27.50 -4.80 -8.18
C ASP A 111 -28.95 -4.57 -7.67
N ALA A 112 -29.17 -3.53 -6.86
CA ALA A 112 -30.45 -3.23 -6.22
C ALA A 112 -31.19 -2.02 -6.82
N SER A 113 -30.65 -1.37 -7.85
CA SER A 113 -31.29 -0.27 -8.61
C SER A 113 -31.60 -0.71 -10.03
#